data_AF-A0A7Y2GQA7-F1
#
_entry.id   AF-A0A7Y2GQA7-F1
#
_cell.length_a   1.000
_cell.length_b   1.000
_cell.length_c   1.000
_cell.angle_alpha   90.00
_cell.angle_beta   90.00
_cell.angle_gamma   90.00
#
_symmetry.space_group_name_H-M   'P 1'
#
loop_
_entity.id
_entity.type
_entity.pdbx_description
1 polymer ?
#
loop_
_entity_poly.entity_id
_entity_poly.type
_entity_poly.pdbx_seq_one_letter_code
_entity_poly.pdbx_strand_id
1 'polypeptide(L)'
;ATLIVVAIILIKEAIERFFNPQIIESDLVIWLSLLGIAANGFSVLLLKKEVGNNMNMKSAYLHLLTDMMASVAVLVGGLLMKFYQVYWVDAFLTLVIAIYLIYMGYDLLKDSTRVLMLFTPNTIQVQQIVEAIGQIKSIKNVHHVHIWQLNDSEVHLEAHIDFNEDIKLSEFDSILTQIEEEVYHNFGINHVNIQPEFGKCDSKHIIVQD
;
A
#
# COMPACT_ATOMS: atom_id res chain seq x y z
N ALA A 1 -2.11 5.79 9.58
CA ALA A 1 -1.62 6.64 10.69
C ALA A 1 -2.09 6.15 12.07
N THR A 2 -3.40 5.94 12.30
CA THR A 2 -3.96 5.57 13.61
C THR A 2 -3.31 4.34 14.26
N LEU A 3 -3.10 3.25 13.51
CA LEU A 3 -2.45 2.03 14.04
C LEU A 3 -1.04 2.30 14.61
N ILE A 4 -0.25 3.13 13.93
CA ILE A 4 1.11 3.49 14.36
C ILE A 4 1.04 4.36 15.62
N VAL A 5 0.11 5.33 15.67
CA VAL A 5 -0.08 6.16 16.87
C VAL A 5 -0.47 5.30 18.07
N VAL A 6 -1.43 4.38 17.90
CA VAL A 6 -1.83 3.42 18.94
C VAL A 6 -0.64 2.55 19.37
N ALA A 7 0.16 2.05 18.43
CA ALA A 7 1.33 1.24 18.75
C ALA A 7 2.39 2.02 19.55
N ILE A 8 2.64 3.30 19.24
CA ILE A 8 3.56 4.14 20.02
C ILE A 8 3.04 4.34 21.45
N ILE A 9 1.73 4.56 21.62
CA ILE A 9 1.11 4.66 22.94
C ILE A 9 1.28 3.35 23.71
N LEU A 10 1.02 2.20 23.08
CA LEU A 10 1.18 0.88 23.68
C LEU A 10 2.65 0.60 24.07
N ILE A 11 3.63 0.98 23.26
CA ILE A 11 5.06 0.86 23.60
C ILE A 11 5.37 1.66 24.86
N LYS A 12 4.89 2.91 24.93
CA LYS A 12 5.08 3.76 26.11
C LYS A 12 4.50 3.10 27.36
N GLU A 13 3.24 2.65 27.30
CA GLU A 13 2.59 1.97 28.42
C GLU A 13 3.29 0.66 28.80
N ALA A 14 3.73 -0.14 27.83
CA ALA A 14 4.45 -1.38 28.06
C ALA A 14 5.77 -1.14 28.80
N ILE A 15 6.54 -0.11 28.41
CA ILE A 15 7.78 0.27 29.10
C ILE A 15 7.47 0.69 30.55
N GLU A 16 6.44 1.51 30.77
CA GLU A 16 6.06 1.95 32.11
C GLU A 16 5.63 0.77 33.00
N ARG A 17 4.80 -0.14 32.48
CA ARG A 17 4.35 -1.36 33.19
C ARG A 17 5.48 -2.37 33.41
N PHE A 18 6.50 -2.38 32.55
CA PHE A 18 7.66 -3.25 32.74
C PHE A 18 8.48 -2.83 33.98
N PHE A 19 8.66 -1.52 34.18
CA PHE A 19 9.39 -1.00 35.35
C PHE A 19 8.53 -0.88 36.60
N ASN A 20 7.22 -0.69 36.45
CA ASN A 20 6.26 -0.64 37.55
C ASN A 20 5.13 -1.66 37.31
N PRO A 21 5.34 -2.96 37.60
CA PRO A 21 4.32 -3.97 37.42
C PRO A 21 3.06 -3.63 38.22
N GLN A 22 1.94 -3.44 37.52
CA GLN A 22 0.65 -3.18 38.12
C GLN A 22 -0.17 -4.48 38.15
N ILE A 23 -1.08 -4.58 39.11
CA ILE A 23 -2.06 -5.67 39.14
C ILE A 23 -3.11 -5.35 38.07
N ILE A 24 -3.10 -6.14 37.01
CA ILE A 24 -4.03 -6.01 35.89
C ILE A 24 -5.23 -6.91 36.13
N GLU A 25 -6.40 -6.49 35.67
CA GLU A 25 -7.61 -7.33 35.64
C GLU A 25 -7.44 -8.49 34.65
N SER A 26 -6.72 -9.53 35.06
CA SER A 26 -6.43 -10.71 34.24
C SER A 26 -7.69 -11.42 33.75
N ASP A 27 -8.80 -11.29 34.48
CA ASP A 27 -10.09 -11.86 34.07
C ASP A 27 -10.64 -11.23 32.79
N LEU A 28 -10.50 -9.90 32.64
CA LEU A 28 -10.90 -9.22 31.39
C LEU A 28 -10.01 -9.64 30.23
N VAL A 29 -8.69 -9.73 30.43
CA VAL A 29 -7.73 -10.16 29.41
C VAL A 29 -8.06 -11.58 28.92
N ILE A 30 -8.35 -12.50 29.84
CA ILE A 30 -8.74 -13.87 29.52
C ILE A 30 -10.04 -13.88 28.70
N TRP A 31 -11.08 -13.15 29.11
CA TRP A 31 -12.35 -13.12 28.38
C TRP A 31 -12.22 -12.53 26.97
N LEU A 32 -11.48 -11.42 26.82
CA LEU A 32 -11.24 -10.78 25.53
C LEU A 32 -10.43 -11.70 24.59
N SER A 33 -9.41 -12.38 25.12
CA SER A 33 -8.61 -13.33 24.34
C SER A 33 -9.42 -14.54 23.89
N LEU A 34 -10.30 -15.09 24.74
CA LEU A 34 -11.23 -16.17 24.37
C LEU A 34 -12.18 -15.73 23.26
N LEU A 35 -12.73 -14.51 23.34
CA LEU A 35 -13.58 -13.95 22.29
C LEU A 35 -12.79 -13.80 20.97
N GLY A 36 -11.55 -13.31 21.03
CA GLY A 36 -10.67 -13.20 19.87
C GLY A 36 -10.36 -14.56 19.23
N ILE A 37 -10.05 -15.58 20.03
CA ILE A 37 -9.84 -16.95 19.56
C ILE A 37 -11.11 -17.50 18.91
N ALA A 38 -12.28 -17.30 19.51
CA ALA A 38 -13.54 -17.79 18.98
C ALA A 38 -13.89 -17.12 17.65
N ALA A 39 -13.79 -15.78 17.58
CA ALA A 39 -14.09 -15.01 16.37
C ALA A 39 -13.12 -15.36 15.23
N ASN A 40 -11.80 -15.27 15.47
CA ASN A 40 -10.80 -15.55 14.44
C ASN A 40 -10.79 -17.04 14.08
N GLY A 41 -10.94 -17.94 15.05
CA GLY A 41 -11.02 -19.38 14.81
C GLY A 41 -12.23 -19.77 13.97
N PHE A 42 -13.39 -19.16 14.21
CA PHE A 42 -14.57 -19.35 13.36
C PHE A 42 -14.31 -18.87 11.93
N SER A 43 -13.71 -17.70 11.75
CA SER A 43 -13.33 -17.18 10.43
C SER A 43 -12.33 -18.11 9.71
N VAL A 44 -11.31 -18.61 10.41
CA VAL A 44 -10.35 -19.61 9.89
C VAL A 44 -11.05 -20.89 9.43
N LEU A 45 -12.02 -21.38 10.20
CA LEU A 45 -12.80 -22.58 9.86
C LEU A 45 -13.66 -22.38 8.61
N LEU A 46 -14.28 -21.21 8.46
CA LEU A 46 -15.06 -20.86 7.27
C LEU A 46 -14.17 -20.82 6.02
N LEU A 47 -13.01 -20.17 6.12
CA LEU A 47 -12.12 -19.98 4.97
C LEU A 47 -11.29 -21.20 4.59
N LYS A 48 -11.14 -22.19 5.49
CA LYS A 48 -10.29 -23.37 5.29
C LYS A 48 -10.56 -24.11 3.97
N LYS A 49 -11.82 -24.18 3.53
CA LYS A 49 -12.21 -24.87 2.29
C LYS A 49 -11.84 -24.09 1.02
N GLU A 50 -11.65 -22.77 1.13
CA GLU A 50 -11.40 -21.88 -0.01
C GLU A 50 -9.90 -21.60 -0.23
N VAL A 51 -9.04 -22.00 0.71
CA VAL A 51 -7.58 -21.80 0.67
C VAL A 51 -6.93 -22.38 -0.60
N GLY A 52 -7.44 -23.51 -1.11
CA GLY A 52 -6.90 -24.18 -2.29
C GLY A 52 -7.27 -23.53 -3.63
N ASN A 53 -8.26 -22.62 -3.64
CA ASN A 53 -8.85 -22.11 -4.87
C ASN A 53 -8.29 -20.75 -5.29
N ASN A 54 -7.76 -19.96 -4.35
CA ASN A 54 -7.37 -18.57 -4.61
C ASN A 54 -6.27 -18.11 -3.65
N MET A 55 -5.23 -17.47 -4.19
CA MET A 55 -4.12 -16.91 -3.42
C MET A 55 -4.57 -15.82 -2.44
N ASN A 56 -5.58 -15.01 -2.79
CA ASN A 56 -6.16 -14.01 -1.89
C ASN A 56 -6.83 -14.68 -0.68
N MET A 57 -7.54 -15.79 -0.90
CA MET A 57 -8.17 -16.57 0.18
C MET A 57 -7.13 -17.23 1.08
N LYS A 58 -6.02 -17.72 0.50
CA LYS A 58 -4.89 -18.23 1.26
C LYS A 58 -4.25 -17.14 2.13
N SER A 59 -4.07 -15.92 1.60
CA SER A 59 -3.57 -14.77 2.35
C SER A 59 -4.49 -14.42 3.53
N ALA A 60 -5.79 -14.27 3.28
CA ALA A 60 -6.79 -13.97 4.31
C ALA A 60 -6.84 -15.07 5.39
N TYR A 61 -6.78 -16.35 5.00
CA TYR A 61 -6.72 -17.47 5.94
C TYR A 61 -5.47 -17.41 6.83
N LEU A 62 -4.29 -17.16 6.26
CA LEU A 62 -3.04 -17.07 7.03
C LEU A 62 -3.06 -15.88 7.99
N HIS A 63 -3.61 -14.73 7.58
CA HIS A 63 -3.75 -13.56 8.43
C HIS A 63 -4.65 -13.82 9.64
N LEU A 64 -5.85 -14.37 9.42
CA LEU A 64 -6.78 -14.71 10.50
C LEU A 64 -6.23 -15.80 11.42
N LEU A 65 -5.46 -16.74 10.86
CA LEU A 65 -4.74 -17.74 11.65
C LEU A 65 -3.69 -17.09 12.56
N THR A 66 -2.92 -16.12 12.06
CA THR A 66 -1.96 -15.38 12.89
C THR A 66 -2.64 -14.57 13.99
N ASP A 67 -3.78 -13.95 13.72
CA ASP A 67 -4.55 -13.19 14.73
C ASP A 67 -5.13 -14.12 15.82
N MET A 68 -5.61 -15.30 15.43
CA MET A 68 -6.01 -16.35 16.37
C MET A 68 -4.84 -16.79 17.25
N MET A 69 -3.67 -17.03 16.67
CA MET A 69 -2.46 -17.42 17.41
C MET A 69 -1.99 -16.31 18.37
N ALA A 70 -2.07 -15.04 17.97
CA ALA A 70 -1.80 -13.90 18.84
C ALA A 70 -2.78 -13.88 20.03
N SER A 71 -4.07 -14.13 19.78
CA SER A 71 -5.10 -14.24 20.82
C SER A 71 -4.82 -15.40 21.80
N VAL A 72 -4.31 -16.54 21.30
CA VAL A 72 -3.84 -17.65 22.14
C VAL A 72 -2.66 -17.25 23.01
N ALA A 73 -1.67 -16.53 22.45
CA ALA A 73 -0.53 -16.04 23.25
C ALA A 73 -0.99 -15.08 24.37
N VAL A 74 -1.94 -14.19 24.09
CA VAL A 74 -2.56 -13.31 25.09
C VAL A 74 -3.32 -14.11 26.15
N LEU A 75 -4.08 -15.15 25.77
CA LEU A 75 -4.76 -16.03 26.72
C LEU A 75 -3.77 -16.71 27.67
N VAL A 76 -2.69 -17.27 27.13
CA VAL A 76 -1.63 -17.89 27.94
C VAL A 76 -1.03 -16.87 28.90
N GLY A 77 -0.75 -15.64 28.42
CA GLY A 77 -0.30 -14.54 29.28
C GLY A 77 -1.29 -14.21 30.40
N GLY A 78 -2.58 -14.12 30.09
CA GLY A 78 -3.67 -13.90 31.05
C GLY A 78 -3.71 -14.97 32.14
N LEU A 79 -3.57 -16.24 31.76
CA LEU A 79 -3.52 -17.37 32.70
C LEU A 79 -2.27 -17.33 33.58
N LEU A 80 -1.10 -16.99 33.01
CA LEU A 80 0.13 -16.81 33.79
C LEU A 80 0.00 -15.69 34.83
N MET A 81 -0.61 -14.57 34.46
CA MET A 81 -0.88 -13.48 35.39
C MET A 81 -1.85 -13.90 36.51
N LYS A 82 -2.94 -14.60 36.16
CA LYS A 82 -3.97 -15.01 37.12
C LYS A 82 -3.48 -16.04 38.14
N PHE A 83 -2.79 -17.08 37.69
CA PHE A 83 -2.43 -18.22 38.55
C PHE A 83 -1.02 -18.14 39.12
N TYR A 84 -0.08 -17.52 38.40
CA TYR A 84 1.33 -17.49 38.77
C TYR A 84 1.82 -16.08 39.13
N GLN A 85 0.95 -15.07 39.07
CA GLN A 85 1.25 -13.67 39.43
C GLN A 85 2.43 -13.08 38.63
N VAL A 86 2.62 -13.56 37.40
CA VAL A 86 3.71 -13.12 36.51
C VAL A 86 3.26 -11.92 35.69
N TYR A 87 3.14 -10.75 36.34
CA TYR A 87 2.54 -9.54 35.73
C TYR A 87 3.40 -8.89 34.62
N TRP A 88 4.73 -9.10 34.61
CA TRP A 88 5.59 -8.55 33.56
C TRP A 88 5.26 -9.08 32.15
N VAL A 89 4.57 -10.23 32.07
CA VAL A 89 4.16 -10.85 30.80
C VAL A 89 3.20 -9.94 30.02
N ASP A 90 2.37 -9.14 30.68
CA ASP A 90 1.52 -8.15 30.00
C ASP A 90 2.34 -7.13 29.21
N ALA A 91 3.33 -6.53 29.87
CA ALA A 91 4.22 -5.55 29.25
C ALA A 91 4.97 -6.17 28.07
N PHE A 92 5.46 -7.40 28.21
CA PHE A 92 6.14 -8.12 27.14
C PHE A 92 5.23 -8.39 25.93
N LEU A 93 4.03 -8.93 26.16
CA LEU A 93 3.08 -9.22 25.08
C LEU A 93 2.60 -7.94 24.39
N THR A 94 2.32 -6.89 25.17
CA THR A 94 1.94 -5.57 24.64
C THR A 94 3.04 -4.99 23.75
N LEU A 95 4.30 -5.09 24.16
CA LEU A 95 5.44 -4.63 23.36
C LEU A 95 5.56 -5.40 22.04
N VAL A 96 5.43 -6.73 22.08
CA VAL A 96 5.49 -7.59 20.88
C VAL A 96 4.35 -7.22 19.91
N ILE A 97 3.13 -7.07 20.41
CA ILE A 97 1.97 -6.69 19.58
C ILE A 97 2.17 -5.30 18.99
N ALA A 98 2.66 -4.33 19.76
CA ALA A 98 2.89 -2.98 19.28
C ALA A 98 3.97 -2.91 18.19
N ILE A 99 5.07 -3.65 18.34
CA ILE A 99 6.10 -3.76 17.28
C ILE A 99 5.50 -4.37 16.02
N TYR A 100 4.69 -5.42 16.15
CA TYR A 100 4.01 -6.05 15.02
C TYR A 100 3.05 -5.08 14.30
N LEU A 101 2.29 -4.27 15.05
CA LEU A 101 1.42 -3.24 14.47
C LEU A 101 2.20 -2.17 13.69
N ILE A 102 3.37 -1.77 14.18
CA ILE A 102 4.24 -0.84 13.44
C ILE A 102 4.75 -1.48 12.15
N TYR A 103 5.25 -2.72 12.23
CA TYR A 103 5.75 -3.45 11.07
C TYR A 103 4.68 -3.55 9.97
N MET A 104 3.48 -4.00 10.33
CA MET A 104 2.36 -4.11 9.39
C MET A 104 1.86 -2.75 8.88
N GLY A 105 1.85 -1.73 9.74
CA GLY A 105 1.34 -0.40 9.39
C GLY A 105 2.32 0.45 8.58
N TYR A 106 3.62 0.13 8.61
CA TYR A 106 4.66 0.95 7.99
C TYR A 106 4.56 0.96 6.46
N ASP A 107 4.52 -0.22 5.83
CA ASP A 107 4.45 -0.32 4.36
C ASP A 107 3.15 0.30 3.85
N LEU A 108 2.02 0.00 4.51
CA LEU A 108 0.73 0.58 4.16
C LEU A 108 0.72 2.12 4.28
N LEU A 109 1.32 2.67 5.34
CA LEU A 109 1.42 4.12 5.50
C LEU A 109 2.28 4.71 4.38
N LYS A 110 3.43 4.11 4.10
CA LYS A 110 4.36 4.56 3.06
C LYS A 110 3.68 4.58 1.70
N ASP A 111 3.03 3.49 1.31
CA ASP A 111 2.36 3.38 0.01
C ASP A 111 1.19 4.37 -0.11
N SER A 112 0.36 4.49 0.94
CA SER A 112 -0.71 5.47 0.98
C SER A 112 -0.19 6.91 0.87
N THR A 113 0.90 7.23 1.56
CA THR A 113 1.55 8.55 1.45
C THR A 113 2.09 8.78 0.05
N ARG A 114 2.64 7.76 -0.61
CA ARG A 114 3.10 7.89 -2.00
C ARG A 114 1.98 8.26 -2.96
N VAL A 115 0.84 7.57 -2.85
CA VAL A 115 -0.37 7.88 -3.64
C VAL A 115 -0.86 9.30 -3.36
N LEU A 116 -0.96 9.69 -2.08
CA LEU A 116 -1.42 11.04 -1.70
C LEU A 116 -0.47 12.17 -2.18
N MET A 117 0.82 11.89 -2.25
CA MET A 117 1.84 12.81 -2.74
C MET A 117 2.00 12.74 -4.26
N LEU A 118 1.17 11.97 -4.96
CA LEU A 118 1.15 11.82 -6.42
C LEU A 118 2.51 11.39 -6.98
N PHE A 119 3.21 10.48 -6.28
CA PHE A 119 4.45 9.90 -6.79
C PHE A 119 4.19 9.02 -8.02
N THR A 120 5.18 8.94 -8.91
CA THR A 120 5.21 7.94 -9.97
C THR A 120 5.29 6.53 -9.37
N PRO A 121 4.53 5.54 -9.88
CA PRO A 121 4.66 4.14 -9.48
C PRO A 121 6.10 3.62 -9.67
N ASN A 122 6.64 2.90 -8.69
CA ASN A 122 8.01 2.33 -8.78
C ASN A 122 8.18 1.32 -9.94
N THR A 123 7.08 0.80 -10.48
CA THR A 123 7.06 -0.13 -11.61
C THR A 123 7.27 0.56 -12.95
N ILE A 124 7.14 1.89 -13.01
CA ILE A 124 7.18 2.66 -14.26
C ILE A 124 8.52 3.39 -14.39
N GLN A 125 9.17 3.20 -15.53
CA GLN A 125 10.34 3.96 -15.94
C GLN A 125 9.92 5.01 -16.96
N VAL A 126 9.84 6.27 -16.54
CA VAL A 126 9.40 7.40 -17.38
C VAL A 126 10.15 7.46 -18.71
N GLN A 127 11.45 7.18 -18.69
CA GLN A 127 12.29 7.19 -19.89
C GLN A 127 11.83 6.18 -20.96
N GLN A 128 11.37 5.00 -20.55
CA GLN A 128 10.90 3.98 -21.49
C GLN A 128 9.60 4.40 -22.18
N ILE A 129 8.72 5.11 -21.48
CA ILE A 129 7.49 5.66 -22.06
C ILE A 129 7.83 6.75 -23.08
N VAL A 130 8.73 7.66 -22.71
CA VAL A 130 9.20 8.72 -23.62
C VAL A 130 9.81 8.12 -24.89
N GLU A 131 10.64 7.10 -24.75
CA GLU A 131 11.25 6.40 -25.89
C GLU A 131 10.21 5.69 -26.75
N ALA A 132 9.24 5.00 -26.15
CA ALA A 132 8.17 4.29 -26.85
C ALA A 132 7.28 5.23 -27.67
N ILE A 133 6.80 6.31 -27.02
CA ILE A 133 6.02 7.36 -27.71
C ILE A 133 6.88 8.02 -28.80
N GLY A 134 8.15 8.28 -28.52
CA GLY A 134 9.10 8.87 -29.47
C GLY A 134 9.39 8.03 -30.73
N GLN A 135 9.06 6.73 -30.75
CA GLN A 135 9.18 5.91 -31.97
C GLN A 135 8.11 6.24 -33.02
N ILE A 136 7.04 6.94 -32.65
CA ILE A 136 5.99 7.34 -33.59
C ILE A 136 6.56 8.43 -34.51
N LYS A 137 6.65 8.14 -35.81
CA LYS A 137 7.35 8.96 -36.81
C LYS A 137 6.93 10.43 -36.86
N SER A 138 5.66 10.74 -36.57
CA SER A 138 5.14 12.11 -36.59
C SER A 138 5.62 12.94 -35.39
N ILE A 139 6.05 12.28 -34.31
CA ILE A 139 6.48 12.91 -33.06
C ILE A 139 7.94 13.32 -33.17
N LYS A 140 8.20 14.56 -32.76
CA LYS A 140 9.53 15.16 -32.71
C LYS A 140 10.14 15.06 -31.32
N ASN A 141 9.32 15.29 -30.29
CA ASN A 141 9.77 15.28 -28.91
C ASN A 141 8.59 15.04 -27.94
N VAL A 142 8.89 14.41 -26.81
CA VAL A 142 7.97 14.24 -25.67
C VAL A 142 8.61 14.90 -24.45
N HIS A 143 7.90 15.81 -23.78
CA HIS A 143 8.42 16.62 -22.69
C HIS A 143 7.33 16.99 -21.69
N HIS A 144 7.71 17.58 -20.54
CA HIS A 144 6.80 17.86 -19.41
C HIS A 144 5.96 16.62 -19.07
N VAL A 145 6.65 15.51 -18.81
CA VAL A 145 6.02 14.20 -18.59
C VAL A 145 5.76 14.02 -17.10
N HIS A 146 4.48 14.06 -16.73
CA HIS A 146 4.03 13.83 -15.36
C HIS A 146 3.30 12.51 -15.30
N ILE A 147 3.74 11.62 -14.39
CA ILE A 147 3.11 10.33 -14.16
C ILE A 147 2.87 10.17 -12.68
N TRP A 148 1.64 9.85 -12.29
CA TRP A 148 1.29 9.62 -10.90
C TRP A 148 0.26 8.52 -10.74
N GLN A 149 0.25 7.94 -9.55
CA GLN A 149 -0.77 6.98 -9.15
C GLN A 149 -1.91 7.71 -8.43
N LEU A 150 -3.16 7.52 -8.89
CA LEU A 150 -4.33 8.07 -8.20
C LEU A 150 -4.86 7.10 -7.13
N ASN A 151 -4.79 5.79 -7.41
CA ASN A 151 -5.15 4.70 -6.50
C ASN A 151 -4.49 3.39 -6.94
N ASP A 152 -4.81 2.29 -6.28
CA ASP A 152 -4.21 0.97 -6.55
C ASP A 152 -4.35 0.47 -8.00
N SER A 153 -5.29 1.02 -8.76
CA SER A 153 -5.62 0.59 -10.13
C SER A 153 -5.52 1.67 -11.20
N GLU A 154 -5.35 2.94 -10.83
CA GLU A 154 -5.36 4.07 -11.76
C GLU A 154 -4.01 4.79 -11.78
N VAL A 155 -3.40 4.82 -12.96
CA VAL A 155 -2.15 5.51 -13.24
C VAL A 155 -2.40 6.53 -14.36
N HIS A 156 -2.05 7.77 -14.06
CA HIS A 156 -2.28 8.92 -14.92
C HIS A 156 -0.98 9.33 -15.60
N LEU A 157 -1.09 9.76 -16.85
CA LEU A 157 -0.01 10.36 -17.64
C LEU A 157 -0.47 11.70 -18.21
N GLU A 158 0.32 12.74 -17.95
CA GLU A 158 0.27 14.01 -18.64
C GLU A 158 1.58 14.25 -19.38
N ALA A 159 1.49 14.68 -20.64
CA ALA A 159 2.68 14.98 -21.44
C ALA A 159 2.41 16.02 -22.52
N HIS A 160 3.47 16.72 -22.92
CA HIS A 160 3.46 17.56 -24.11
C HIS A 160 4.19 16.84 -25.25
N ILE A 161 3.58 16.86 -26.44
CA ILE A 161 4.12 16.21 -27.63
C ILE A 161 4.29 17.25 -28.73
N ASP A 162 5.55 17.49 -29.11
CA ASP A 162 5.90 18.34 -30.25
C ASP A 162 5.91 17.50 -31.52
N PHE A 163 5.26 17.99 -32.57
CA PHE A 163 5.15 17.30 -33.86
C PHE A 163 6.16 17.84 -34.88
N ASN A 164 6.56 16.98 -35.82
CA ASN A 164 7.45 17.37 -36.91
C ASN A 164 6.78 18.35 -37.90
N GLU A 165 5.46 18.28 -38.02
CA GLU A 165 4.64 19.04 -38.98
C GLU A 165 3.39 19.60 -38.28
N ASP A 166 2.78 20.64 -38.87
CA ASP A 166 1.50 21.18 -38.42
C ASP A 166 0.39 20.23 -38.85
N ILE A 167 -0.07 19.40 -37.93
CA ILE A 167 -1.08 18.36 -38.18
C ILE A 167 -2.48 18.86 -37.83
N LYS A 168 -3.49 18.31 -38.49
CA LYS A 168 -4.89 18.59 -38.13
C LYS A 168 -5.25 17.86 -36.83
N LEU A 169 -6.24 18.41 -36.12
CA LEU A 169 -6.75 17.79 -34.89
C LEU A 169 -7.24 16.34 -35.12
N SER A 170 -7.84 16.04 -36.28
CA SER A 170 -8.27 14.68 -36.62
C SER A 170 -7.11 13.68 -36.80
N GLU A 171 -5.96 14.17 -37.26
CA GLU A 171 -4.74 13.35 -37.38
C GLU A 171 -4.12 13.15 -35.99
N PHE A 172 -4.15 14.18 -35.14
CA PHE A 172 -3.78 14.07 -33.74
C PHE A 172 -4.63 13.04 -33.00
N ASP A 173 -5.96 13.02 -33.14
CA ASP A 173 -6.83 12.03 -32.46
C ASP A 173 -6.43 10.58 -32.80
N SER A 174 -6.01 10.33 -34.04
CA SER A 174 -5.53 9.00 -34.46
C SER A 174 -4.21 8.64 -33.80
N ILE A 175 -3.31 9.60 -33.64
CA ILE A 175 -2.03 9.43 -32.96
C ILE A 175 -2.24 9.28 -31.45
N LEU A 176 -3.15 10.07 -30.86
CA LEU A 176 -3.53 9.99 -29.45
C LEU A 176 -4.04 8.60 -29.11
N THR A 177 -4.93 8.04 -29.93
CA THR A 177 -5.43 6.66 -29.76
C THR A 177 -4.29 5.65 -29.79
N GLN A 178 -3.33 5.80 -30.71
CA GLN A 178 -2.15 4.93 -30.78
C GLN A 178 -1.29 5.03 -29.52
N ILE A 179 -1.09 6.25 -28.99
CA ILE A 179 -0.34 6.45 -27.75
C ILE A 179 -1.08 5.84 -26.56
N GLU A 180 -2.38 6.06 -26.45
CA GLU A 180 -3.23 5.50 -25.38
C GLU A 180 -3.16 3.98 -25.36
N GLU A 181 -3.26 3.31 -26.51
CA GLU A 181 -3.11 1.85 -26.61
C GLU A 181 -1.70 1.38 -26.20
N GLU A 182 -0.65 2.07 -26.68
CA GLU A 182 0.73 1.75 -26.36
C GLU A 182 1.02 1.85 -24.85
N VAL A 183 0.61 2.96 -24.22
CA VAL A 183 0.86 3.18 -22.78
C VAL A 183 -0.01 2.31 -21.88
N TYR A 184 -1.23 1.98 -22.33
CA TYR A 184 -2.10 1.06 -21.59
C TYR A 184 -1.54 -0.36 -21.61
N HIS A 185 -1.20 -0.88 -22.79
CA HIS A 185 -0.80 -2.29 -22.93
C HIS A 185 0.62 -2.57 -22.40
N ASN A 186 1.57 -1.65 -22.61
CA ASN A 186 2.97 -1.89 -22.25
C ASN A 186 3.35 -1.33 -20.87
N PHE A 187 2.59 -0.35 -20.35
CA PHE A 187 2.93 0.34 -19.10
C PHE A 187 1.79 0.41 -18.07
N GLY A 188 0.58 -0.04 -18.42
CA GLY A 188 -0.57 -0.07 -17.51
C GLY A 188 -1.16 1.30 -17.20
N ILE A 189 -0.87 2.32 -18.01
CA ILE A 189 -1.39 3.67 -17.85
C ILE A 189 -2.79 3.73 -18.46
N ASN A 190 -3.79 4.03 -17.63
CA ASN A 190 -5.20 3.94 -18.00
C ASN A 190 -5.92 5.30 -18.00
N HIS A 191 -5.21 6.38 -17.72
CA HIS A 191 -5.69 7.74 -17.91
C HIS A 191 -4.59 8.59 -18.54
N VAL A 192 -4.87 9.20 -19.69
CA VAL A 192 -3.87 9.91 -20.51
C VAL A 192 -4.43 11.27 -20.89
N ASN A 193 -3.61 12.31 -20.75
CA ASN A 193 -3.92 13.65 -21.22
C ASN A 193 -2.68 14.23 -21.92
N ILE A 194 -2.80 14.50 -23.21
CA ILE A 194 -1.67 14.92 -24.06
C ILE A 194 -1.96 16.29 -24.64
N GLN A 195 -1.01 17.21 -24.46
CA GLN A 195 -1.03 18.50 -25.12
C GLN A 195 -0.25 18.44 -26.44
N PRO A 196 -0.91 18.54 -27.61
CA PRO A 196 -0.23 18.62 -28.89
C PRO A 196 0.41 20.00 -29.09
N GLU A 197 1.63 20.02 -29.61
CA GLU A 197 2.38 21.24 -29.88
C GLU A 197 3.04 21.18 -31.26
N PHE A 198 3.14 22.34 -31.91
CA PHE A 198 3.89 22.49 -33.16
C PHE A 198 4.61 23.84 -33.17
N GLY A 199 5.94 23.81 -33.30
CA GLY A 199 6.73 25.05 -33.42
C GLY A 199 6.72 25.95 -32.18
N LYS A 200 6.29 25.42 -31.02
CA LYS A 200 6.24 26.16 -29.77
C LYS A 200 7.66 26.38 -29.22
N CYS A 201 7.89 27.61 -28.74
CA CYS A 201 9.17 28.04 -28.18
C CYS A 201 9.11 27.98 -26.65
N ASP A 202 9.35 26.81 -26.08
CA ASP A 202 9.44 26.56 -24.65
C ASP A 202 10.59 25.59 -24.30
N SER A 203 10.78 25.36 -23.00
CA SER A 203 11.79 24.43 -22.50
C SER A 203 11.34 23.00 -22.76
N LYS A 204 12.08 22.32 -23.64
CA LYS A 204 11.81 20.95 -24.11
C LYS A 204 12.44 19.85 -23.26
N HIS A 205 12.86 20.18 -22.04
CA HIS A 205 13.45 19.22 -21.13
C HIS A 205 12.39 18.23 -20.61
N ILE A 206 12.79 16.96 -20.50
CA ILE A 206 12.01 15.97 -19.76
C ILE A 206 12.07 16.39 -18.30
N ILE A 207 10.94 16.88 -17.79
CA ILE A 207 10.77 17.12 -16.36
C ILE A 207 10.27 15.80 -15.80
N VAL A 208 11.13 15.08 -15.10
CA VAL A 208 10.73 13.90 -14.32
C VAL A 208 10.42 14.40 -12.92
N GLN A 209 9.19 14.22 -12.47
CA GLN A 209 8.79 14.52 -11.10
C GLN A 209 9.04 13.28 -10.26
N ASP A 210 10.20 13.24 -9.59
CA ASP A 210 10.64 12.14 -8.72
C ASP A 210 9.87 12.05 -7.39
#